data_AF-A0A917QRW3-F1
#
_entry.id   AF-A0A917QRW3-F1
#
_cell.length_a   1.000
_cell.length_b   1.000
_cell.length_c   1.000
_cell.angle_alpha   90.00
_cell.angle_beta   90.00
_cell.angle_gamma   90.00
#
_symmetry.space_group_name_H-M   'P 1'
#
loop_
_entity.id
_entity.type
_entity.pdbx_description
1 polymer ?
#
loop_
_entity_poly.entity_id
_entity_poly.type
_entity_poly.pdbx_seq_one_letter_code
_entity_poly.pdbx_strand_id
1 'polypeptide(L)'
;MSPFDAYLHTILMEGGIEARRHGSATVEAQHLLLAIAAEEGTIPQRVLASAGLDHQAISAALDREFDHSLSTVGVSRASFDLPRPSGTPKRPPALGATAKLAVERGFASVSRKKDLRPANLLLGILRAEVGTVPRALALAGVDRTDLLTRVQNAIANDTIERNDATE
;
A
#
# COMPACT_ATOMS: atom_id res chain seq x y z
N MET A 1 13.35 -17.91 -8.11
CA MET A 1 12.75 -16.65 -7.63
C MET A 1 12.91 -16.60 -6.12
N SER A 2 13.33 -15.49 -5.53
CA SER A 2 13.36 -15.38 -4.07
C SER A 2 11.94 -15.32 -3.50
N PRO A 3 11.72 -15.68 -2.22
CA PRO A 3 10.41 -15.52 -1.57
C PRO A 3 9.88 -14.08 -1.68
N PHE A 4 10.78 -13.10 -1.61
CA PHE A 4 10.42 -11.70 -1.80
C PHE A 4 9.96 -11.38 -3.23
N ASP A 5 10.65 -11.91 -4.26
CA ASP A 5 10.23 -11.68 -5.66
C ASP A 5 8.82 -12.27 -5.90
N ALA A 6 8.49 -13.43 -5.29
CA ALA A 6 7.17 -14.03 -5.37
C ALA A 6 6.10 -13.17 -4.70
N TYR A 7 6.37 -12.70 -3.47
CA TYR A 7 5.49 -11.76 -2.76
C TYR A 7 5.26 -10.48 -3.57
N LEU A 8 6.33 -9.85 -4.08
CA LEU A 8 6.22 -8.62 -4.86
C LEU A 8 5.37 -8.83 -6.12
N HIS A 9 5.56 -9.96 -6.81
CA HIS A 9 4.75 -10.29 -7.97
C HIS A 9 3.26 -10.40 -7.60
N THR A 10 2.91 -11.09 -6.51
CA THR A 10 1.53 -11.17 -6.02
C THR A 10 0.95 -9.78 -5.74
N ILE A 11 1.66 -8.95 -4.96
CA ILE A 11 1.19 -7.60 -4.61
C ILE A 11 1.02 -6.69 -5.84
N LEU A 12 1.88 -6.82 -6.86
CA LEU A 12 1.74 -6.06 -8.10
C LEU A 12 0.51 -6.50 -8.91
N MET A 13 0.23 -7.80 -8.95
CA MET A 13 -0.95 -8.35 -9.65
C MET A 13 -2.25 -7.96 -8.95
N GLU A 14 -2.31 -8.13 -7.63
CA GLU A 14 -3.46 -7.73 -6.81
C GLU A 14 -3.65 -6.21 -6.80
N GLY A 15 -2.56 -5.44 -6.72
CA GLY A 15 -2.61 -3.98 -6.89
C GLY A 15 -3.16 -3.58 -8.27
N GLY A 16 -2.90 -4.37 -9.31
CA GLY A 16 -3.52 -4.20 -10.61
C GLY A 16 -5.03 -4.45 -10.62
N ILE A 17 -5.52 -5.39 -9.81
CA ILE A 17 -6.95 -5.64 -9.61
C ILE A 17 -7.58 -4.45 -8.87
N GLU A 18 -6.95 -3.97 -7.80
CA GLU A 18 -7.42 -2.81 -7.03
C GLU A 18 -7.45 -1.53 -7.87
N ALA A 19 -6.43 -1.29 -8.71
CA ALA A 19 -6.41 -0.18 -9.64
C ALA A 19 -7.61 -0.22 -10.60
N ARG A 20 -7.92 -1.40 -11.16
CA ARG A 20 -9.09 -1.56 -12.04
C ARG A 20 -10.41 -1.35 -11.31
N ARG A 21 -10.54 -1.83 -10.05
CA ARG A 21 -11.73 -1.62 -9.22
C ARG A 21 -12.00 -0.12 -8.98
N HIS A 22 -10.96 0.68 -8.82
CA HIS A 22 -11.06 2.14 -8.68
C HIS A 22 -11.08 2.91 -10.01
N GLY A 23 -11.11 2.22 -11.16
CA GLY A 23 -11.10 2.88 -12.48
C GLY A 23 -9.79 3.59 -12.81
N SER A 24 -8.69 3.24 -12.12
CA SER A 24 -7.37 3.82 -12.35
C SER A 24 -6.67 3.17 -13.56
N ALA A 25 -6.09 4.00 -14.42
CA ALA A 25 -5.26 3.54 -15.54
C ALA A 25 -3.87 3.03 -15.09
N THR A 26 -3.44 3.42 -13.89
CA THR A 26 -2.13 3.06 -13.32
C THR A 26 -2.28 2.41 -11.94
N VAL A 27 -1.35 1.51 -11.63
CA VAL A 27 -1.18 0.99 -10.27
C VAL A 27 -0.37 1.99 -9.47
N GLU A 28 -1.06 2.83 -8.70
CA GLU A 28 -0.47 3.73 -7.69
C GLU A 28 -0.29 3.07 -6.31
N ALA A 29 0.42 3.75 -5.39
CA ALA A 29 0.79 3.24 -4.07
C ALA A 29 -0.41 2.80 -3.22
N GLN A 30 -1.56 3.47 -3.30
CA GLN A 30 -2.77 3.08 -2.57
C GLN A 30 -3.31 1.72 -2.99
N HIS A 31 -3.11 1.33 -4.26
CA HIS A 31 -3.53 0.02 -4.74
C HIS A 31 -2.61 -1.08 -4.21
N LEU A 32 -1.30 -0.80 -4.13
CA LEU A 32 -0.36 -1.70 -3.49
C LEU A 32 -0.67 -1.83 -1.99
N LEU A 33 -1.03 -0.74 -1.32
CA LEU A 33 -1.41 -0.76 0.09
C LEU A 33 -2.63 -1.65 0.35
N LEU A 34 -3.66 -1.56 -0.48
CA LEU A 34 -4.84 -2.44 -0.39
C LEU A 34 -4.47 -3.90 -0.65
N ALA A 35 -3.67 -4.18 -1.68
CA ALA A 35 -3.19 -5.53 -1.96
C ALA A 35 -2.39 -6.11 -0.77
N ILE A 36 -1.54 -5.32 -0.12
CA ILE A 36 -0.80 -5.73 1.08
C ILE A 36 -1.76 -6.05 2.23
N ALA A 37 -2.81 -5.25 2.42
CA ALA A 37 -3.79 -5.47 3.49
C ALA A 37 -4.67 -6.71 3.26
N ALA A 38 -4.90 -7.09 1.98
CA ALA A 38 -5.62 -8.29 1.59
C ALA A 38 -4.76 -9.57 1.62
N GLU A 39 -3.44 -9.45 1.57
CA GLU A 39 -2.52 -10.60 1.58
C GLU A 39 -2.34 -11.15 3.00
N GLU A 40 -3.32 -11.95 3.44
CA GLU A 40 -3.40 -12.55 4.77
C GLU A 40 -2.16 -13.37 5.14
N GLY A 41 -1.87 -13.44 6.44
CA GLY A 41 -0.76 -14.26 6.95
C GLY A 41 0.64 -13.65 6.72
N THR A 42 0.73 -12.49 6.09
CA THR A 42 2.01 -11.78 5.92
C THR A 42 2.30 -10.82 7.07
N ILE A 43 3.58 -10.59 7.36
CA ILE A 43 4.03 -9.60 8.35
C ILE A 43 3.43 -8.20 8.08
N PRO A 44 3.52 -7.62 6.86
CA PRO A 44 2.97 -6.28 6.62
C PRO A 44 1.46 -6.22 6.81
N GLN A 45 0.72 -7.27 6.43
CA GLN A 45 -0.73 -7.34 6.70
C GLN A 45 -1.04 -7.32 8.20
N ARG A 46 -0.33 -8.11 9.01
CA ARG A 46 -0.49 -8.11 10.47
C ARG A 46 -0.15 -6.77 11.11
N VAL A 47 0.90 -6.09 10.62
CA VAL A 47 1.27 -4.76 11.11
C VAL A 47 0.16 -3.75 10.83
N LEU A 48 -0.39 -3.75 9.61
CA LEU A 48 -1.55 -2.91 9.27
C LEU A 48 -2.77 -3.22 10.14
N ALA A 49 -3.13 -4.50 10.27
CA ALA A 49 -4.26 -4.93 11.11
C ALA A 49 -4.09 -4.50 12.58
N SER A 50 -2.86 -4.55 13.13
CA SER A 50 -2.57 -4.09 14.50
C SER A 50 -2.81 -2.59 14.71
N ALA A 51 -2.87 -1.81 13.63
CA ALA A 51 -3.19 -0.39 13.63
C ALA A 51 -4.64 -0.11 13.19
N GLY A 52 -5.49 -1.14 13.10
CA GLY A 52 -6.88 -1.01 12.65
C GLY A 52 -7.03 -0.80 11.14
N LEU A 53 -6.00 -1.12 10.35
CA LEU A 53 -5.98 -0.93 8.90
C LEU A 53 -6.10 -2.28 8.18
N ASP A 54 -7.27 -2.90 8.23
CA ASP A 54 -7.60 -3.95 7.27
C ASP A 54 -7.93 -3.36 5.88
N HIS A 55 -8.15 -4.23 4.90
CA HIS A 55 -8.47 -3.82 3.52
C HIS A 55 -9.69 -2.87 3.47
N GLN A 56 -10.75 -3.18 4.22
CA GLN A 56 -11.97 -2.39 4.25
C GLN A 56 -11.75 -1.02 4.89
N ALA A 57 -11.03 -0.96 6.00
CA ALA A 57 -10.70 0.28 6.69
C ALA A 57 -9.84 1.20 5.82
N ILE A 58 -8.86 0.65 5.09
CA ILE A 58 -8.04 1.39 4.13
C ILE A 58 -8.89 1.87 2.96
N SER A 59 -9.74 1.02 2.39
CA SER A 59 -10.65 1.40 1.29
C SER A 59 -11.55 2.56 1.70
N ALA A 60 -12.18 2.48 2.87
CA ALA A 60 -13.01 3.56 3.40
C ALA A 60 -12.21 4.85 3.66
N ALA A 61 -10.95 4.75 4.09
CA ALA A 61 -10.08 5.90 4.28
C ALA A 61 -9.71 6.59 2.96
N LEU A 62 -9.50 5.81 1.90
CA LEU A 62 -9.26 6.32 0.55
C LEU A 62 -10.49 7.01 -0.02
N ASP A 63 -11.69 6.46 0.19
CA ASP A 63 -12.94 7.10 -0.21
C ASP A 63 -13.12 8.45 0.50
N ARG A 64 -12.87 8.51 1.82
CA ARG A 64 -12.91 9.78 2.58
C ARG A 64 -11.89 10.79 2.07
N GLU A 65 -10.70 10.35 1.68
CA GLU A 65 -9.67 11.23 1.11
C GLU A 65 -10.07 11.80 -0.25
N PHE A 66 -10.69 10.98 -1.09
CA PHE A 66 -11.19 11.40 -2.38
C PHE A 66 -12.33 12.42 -2.23
N ASP A 67 -13.29 12.14 -1.36
CA ASP A 67 -14.41 13.04 -1.06
C ASP A 67 -13.92 14.35 -0.46
N HIS A 68 -12.96 14.28 0.48
CA HIS A 68 -12.34 15.46 1.06
C HIS A 68 -11.66 16.30 -0.03
N SER A 69 -10.88 15.68 -0.91
CA SER A 69 -10.19 16.37 -2.02
C SER A 69 -11.16 17.10 -2.94
N LEU A 70 -12.29 16.48 -3.31
CA LEU A 70 -13.33 17.12 -4.12
C LEU A 70 -14.02 18.28 -3.38
N SER A 71 -14.27 18.11 -2.08
CA SER A 71 -14.95 19.14 -1.28
C SER A 71 -14.14 20.44 -1.20
N THR A 72 -12.80 20.37 -1.25
CA THR A 72 -11.94 21.57 -1.25
C THR A 72 -12.17 22.50 -2.44
N VAL A 73 -12.71 21.97 -3.54
CA VAL A 73 -13.07 22.74 -4.75
C VAL A 73 -14.60 22.89 -4.92
N GLY A 74 -15.37 22.62 -3.85
CA GLY A 74 -16.83 22.75 -3.85
C GLY A 74 -17.58 21.64 -4.58
N VAL A 75 -16.93 20.51 -4.87
CA VAL A 75 -17.54 19.36 -5.53
C VAL A 75 -17.91 18.30 -4.50
N SER A 76 -19.13 17.77 -4.57
CA SER A 76 -19.58 16.62 -3.77
C SER A 76 -20.02 15.51 -4.71
N ARG A 77 -19.56 14.27 -4.46
CA ARG A 77 -20.00 13.08 -5.22
C ARG A 77 -21.50 12.87 -5.13
N ALA A 78 -22.11 13.15 -3.97
CA ALA A 78 -23.56 13.01 -3.81
C ALA A 78 -24.36 13.99 -4.68
N SER A 79 -23.72 15.09 -5.14
CA SER A 79 -24.36 16.08 -6.01
C SER A 79 -24.38 15.68 -7.48
N PHE A 80 -23.65 14.62 -7.87
CA PHE A 80 -23.54 14.18 -9.26
C PHE A 80 -23.79 12.68 -9.37
N ASP A 81 -24.70 12.27 -10.26
CA ASP A 81 -24.92 10.86 -10.58
C ASP A 81 -23.79 10.37 -11.49
N LEU A 82 -22.62 10.15 -10.90
CA LEU A 82 -21.40 9.82 -11.65
C LEU A 82 -21.53 8.43 -12.26
N PRO A 83 -21.31 8.27 -13.57
CA PRO A 83 -21.31 6.97 -14.20
C PRO A 83 -20.23 6.09 -13.57
N ARG A 84 -20.50 4.77 -13.48
CA ARG A 84 -19.45 3.81 -13.13
C ARG A 84 -18.26 4.00 -14.06
N PRO A 85 -17.01 3.90 -13.55
CA PRO A 85 -15.82 3.97 -14.38
C PRO A 85 -15.98 3.08 -15.62
N SER A 86 -15.78 3.66 -16.80
CA SER A 86 -15.89 2.94 -18.08
C SER A 86 -14.95 1.74 -18.05
N GLY A 87 -15.47 0.59 -18.50
CA GLY A 87 -14.91 -0.74 -18.29
C GLY A 87 -13.42 -0.91 -18.61
N THR A 88 -12.88 -1.98 -18.01
CA THR A 88 -11.48 -2.36 -17.92
C THR A 88 -10.66 -2.20 -19.22
N PRO A 89 -9.49 -1.56 -19.19
CA PRO A 89 -8.55 -1.62 -20.30
C PRO A 89 -8.14 -3.09 -20.58
N LYS A 90 -8.00 -3.47 -21.85
CA LYS A 90 -7.59 -4.83 -22.30
C LYS A 90 -6.22 -5.27 -21.78
N ARG A 91 -5.41 -4.34 -21.26
CA ARG A 91 -4.06 -4.60 -20.75
C ARG A 91 -4.02 -4.36 -19.24
N PRO A 92 -3.19 -5.11 -18.49
CA PRO A 92 -2.92 -4.80 -17.10
C PRO A 92 -2.47 -3.33 -16.94
N PRO A 93 -2.95 -2.62 -15.91
CA PRO A 93 -2.51 -1.25 -15.66
C PRO A 93 -1.00 -1.21 -15.42
N ALA A 94 -0.33 -0.22 -16.01
CA ALA A 94 1.09 -0.01 -15.80
C ALA A 94 1.36 0.52 -14.39
N LEU A 95 2.58 0.34 -13.88
CA LEU A 95 2.98 0.94 -12.61
C LEU A 95 3.02 2.47 -12.73
N GLY A 96 2.28 3.11 -11.82
CA GLY A 96 2.25 4.55 -11.64
C GLY A 96 3.48 5.09 -10.93
N ALA A 97 3.58 6.41 -10.87
CA ALA A 97 4.75 7.08 -10.29
C ALA A 97 4.88 6.80 -8.79
N THR A 98 3.78 6.81 -8.05
CA THR A 98 3.83 6.64 -6.59
C THR A 98 4.14 5.20 -6.19
N ALA A 99 3.68 4.22 -6.98
CA ALA A 99 4.03 2.82 -6.79
C ALA A 99 5.52 2.55 -7.05
N LYS A 100 6.08 3.11 -8.13
CA LYS A 100 7.53 3.01 -8.42
C LYS A 100 8.36 3.59 -7.26
N LEU A 101 8.01 4.80 -6.82
CA LEU A 101 8.69 5.44 -5.69
C LEU A 101 8.56 4.64 -4.40
N ALA A 102 7.42 3.99 -4.15
CA ALA A 102 7.26 3.12 -2.98
C ALA A 102 8.20 1.91 -3.04
N VAL A 103 8.28 1.24 -4.19
CA VAL A 103 9.22 0.12 -4.40
C VAL A 103 10.67 0.59 -4.22
N GLU A 104 11.06 1.70 -4.85
CA GLU A 104 12.41 2.27 -4.76
C GLU A 104 12.79 2.60 -3.31
N ARG A 105 11.91 3.29 -2.56
CA ARG A 105 12.14 3.63 -1.14
C ARG A 105 12.22 2.40 -0.25
N GLY A 106 11.41 1.39 -0.54
CA GLY A 106 11.46 0.12 0.16
C GLY A 106 12.77 -0.62 -0.11
N PHE A 107 13.28 -0.57 -1.34
CA PHE A 107 14.51 -1.25 -1.71
C PHE A 107 15.75 -0.55 -1.17
N ALA A 108 15.74 0.78 -1.19
CA ALA A 108 16.79 1.61 -0.61
C ALA A 108 16.90 1.46 0.92
N SER A 109 15.96 0.77 1.58
CA SER A 109 16.02 0.48 3.02
C SER A 109 17.00 -0.65 3.39
N VAL A 110 17.52 -1.40 2.41
CA VAL A 110 18.44 -2.52 2.65
C VAL A 110 19.69 -2.42 1.78
N SER A 111 20.81 -2.95 2.27
CA SER A 111 22.08 -2.92 1.54
C SER A 111 22.19 -3.99 0.44
N ARG A 112 21.50 -5.14 0.59
CA ARG A 112 21.57 -6.24 -0.38
C ARG A 112 20.17 -6.71 -0.74
N LYS A 113 19.97 -7.10 -2.01
CA LYS A 113 18.68 -7.62 -2.51
C LYS A 113 18.18 -8.82 -1.70
N LYS A 114 19.09 -9.69 -1.21
CA LYS A 114 18.73 -10.87 -0.39
C LYS A 114 18.14 -10.50 0.98
N ASP A 115 18.32 -9.26 1.42
CA ASP A 115 17.81 -8.75 2.70
C ASP A 115 16.43 -8.09 2.53
N LEU A 116 15.88 -8.06 1.30
CA LEU A 116 14.52 -7.58 1.06
C LEU A 116 13.50 -8.49 1.72
N ARG A 117 12.49 -7.86 2.34
CA ARG A 117 11.37 -8.50 3.02
C ARG A 117 10.05 -7.87 2.60
N PRO A 118 8.93 -8.60 2.69
CA PRO A 118 7.59 -8.04 2.43
C PRO A 118 7.32 -6.70 3.12
N ALA A 119 7.72 -6.57 4.39
CA ALA A 119 7.55 -5.36 5.18
C ALA A 119 8.32 -4.14 4.64
N ASN A 120 9.38 -4.34 3.85
CA ASN A 120 10.13 -3.23 3.24
C ASN A 120 9.31 -2.53 2.16
N LEU A 121 8.42 -3.25 1.46
CA LEU A 121 7.51 -2.64 0.50
C LEU A 121 6.51 -1.71 1.22
N LEU A 122 5.92 -2.19 2.32
CA LEU A 122 5.04 -1.38 3.16
C LEU A 122 5.79 -0.15 3.72
N LEU A 123 7.03 -0.33 4.19
CA LEU A 123 7.88 0.78 4.64
C LEU A 123 8.06 1.84 3.54
N GLY A 124 8.30 1.41 2.30
CA GLY A 124 8.43 2.30 1.15
C GLY A 124 7.17 3.13 0.84
N ILE A 125 5.99 2.52 0.99
CA ILE A 125 4.69 3.20 0.85
C ILE A 125 4.51 4.25 1.96
N LEU A 126 4.73 3.85 3.23
CA LEU A 126 4.49 4.71 4.40
C LEU A 126 5.47 5.88 4.52
N ARG A 127 6.65 5.78 3.89
CA ARG A 127 7.64 6.87 3.80
C ARG A 127 7.21 8.02 2.89
N ALA A 128 6.13 7.89 2.13
CA ALA A 128 5.60 9.02 1.37
C ALA A 128 5.11 10.12 2.33
N GLU A 129 5.74 11.29 2.26
CA GLU A 129 5.36 12.44 3.09
C GLU A 129 4.05 13.08 2.63
N VAL A 130 3.85 13.15 1.32
CA VAL A 130 2.70 13.76 0.65
C VAL A 130 2.11 12.77 -0.36
N GLY A 131 0.79 12.79 -0.52
CA GLY A 131 0.06 11.96 -1.48
C GLY A 131 -1.24 11.42 -0.90
N THR A 132 -1.92 10.59 -1.68
CA THR A 132 -3.20 9.96 -1.29
C THR A 132 -3.05 9.10 -0.05
N VAL A 133 -2.04 8.22 0.00
CA VAL A 133 -1.83 7.33 1.16
C VAL A 133 -1.65 8.10 2.48
N PRO A 134 -0.69 9.03 2.63
CA PRO A 134 -0.53 9.72 3.91
C PRO A 134 -1.76 10.57 4.30
N ARG A 135 -2.48 11.16 3.33
CA ARG A 135 -3.73 11.89 3.62
C ARG A 135 -4.85 10.96 4.06
N ALA A 136 -5.02 9.81 3.40
CA ALA A 136 -6.02 8.81 3.78
C ALA A 136 -5.75 8.27 5.19
N LEU A 137 -4.49 7.97 5.54
CA LEU A 137 -4.12 7.56 6.89
C LEU A 137 -4.44 8.65 7.94
N ALA A 138 -4.15 9.91 7.64
CA ALA A 138 -4.50 11.02 8.53
C ALA A 138 -6.02 11.15 8.74
N LEU A 139 -6.81 11.00 7.67
CA LEU A 139 -8.28 10.99 7.75
C LEU A 139 -8.86 9.73 8.40
N ALA A 140 -8.07 8.66 8.54
CA ALA A 140 -8.40 7.48 9.33
C ALA A 140 -8.01 7.63 10.81
N GLY A 141 -7.38 8.74 11.20
CA GLY A 141 -6.88 8.95 12.56
C GLY A 141 -5.67 8.06 12.90
N VAL A 142 -4.98 7.52 11.89
CA VAL A 142 -3.80 6.68 12.11
C VAL A 142 -2.55 7.55 12.24
N ASP A 143 -1.78 7.34 13.31
CA ASP A 143 -0.45 7.90 13.45
C ASP A 143 0.53 7.17 12.52
N ARG A 144 0.91 7.84 11.42
CA ARG A 144 1.85 7.30 10.44
C ARG A 144 3.24 7.06 11.04
N THR A 145 3.67 7.87 12.02
CA THR A 145 4.98 7.73 12.65
C THR A 145 5.01 6.46 13.50
N ASP A 146 3.99 6.24 14.32
CA ASP A 146 3.84 4.99 15.07
C ASP A 146 3.79 3.77 14.13
N LEU A 147 3.02 3.84 13.05
CA LEU A 147 2.93 2.76 12.07
C LEU A 147 4.29 2.48 11.39
N LEU A 148 5.07 3.52 11.05
CA LEU A 148 6.43 3.37 10.53
C LEU A 148 7.34 2.64 11.53
N THR A 149 7.28 3.01 12.81
CA THR A 149 8.06 2.34 13.87
C THR A 149 7.67 0.87 14.01
N ARG A 150 6.37 0.54 13.96
CA ARG A 150 5.91 -0.87 14.00
C ARG A 150 6.46 -1.69 12.84
N VAL A 151 6.45 -1.13 11.62
CA VAL A 151 7.01 -1.79 10.44
C VAL A 151 8.52 -2.01 10.57
N GLN A 152 9.25 -1.01 11.05
CA GLN A 152 10.70 -1.13 11.28
C GLN A 152 11.03 -2.21 12.32
N ASN A 153 10.28 -2.26 13.43
CA ASN A 153 10.44 -3.28 14.45
C ASN A 153 10.13 -4.68 13.89
N ALA A 154 9.10 -4.80 13.06
CA ALA A 154 8.78 -6.07 12.40
C ALA A 154 9.88 -6.55 11.45
N ILE A 155 10.54 -5.64 10.72
CA ILE A 155 11.70 -5.97 9.87
C ILE A 155 12.90 -6.42 10.71
N ALA A 156 13.16 -5.74 11.82
CA ALA A 156 14.24 -6.09 12.73
C ALA A 156 14.03 -7.48 13.34
N ASN A 157 12.82 -7.78 13.81
CA ASN A 157 12.47 -9.08 14.40
C ASN A 157 12.56 -10.23 13.38
N ASP A 158 12.06 -10.06 12.16
CA ASP A 158 12.18 -11.06 11.08
C ASP A 158 13.65 -11.32 10.70
N THR A 159 14.52 -10.31 10.86
CA THR A 159 15.96 -10.47 10.63
C THR A 159 16.61 -11.30 11.73
N ILE A 160 16.25 -11.08 13.00
CA ILE A 160 16.77 -11.84 14.14
C ILE A 160 16.35 -13.31 14.04
N GLU A 161 15.05 -13.58 13.87
CA GLU A 161 14.50 -14.95 13.79
C GLU A 161 15.17 -15.78 12.68
N ARG A 162 15.57 -15.14 11.57
CA ARG A 162 16.26 -15.80 10.47
C ARG A 162 17.72 -16.11 10.75
N ASN A 163 18.41 -15.25 11.48
CA ASN A 163 19.81 -15.48 11.84
C ASN A 163 19.90 -16.67 12.80
N ASP A 164 19.01 -16.72 13.79
CA ASP A 164 18.91 -17.81 14.76
C ASP A 164 18.52 -19.16 14.11
N ALA A 165 17.75 -19.14 13.02
CA ALA A 165 17.38 -20.36 12.27
C ALA A 165 18.51 -20.91 11.37
N THR A 166 19.63 -20.19 11.25
CA THR A 166 20.80 -20.59 10.45
C THR A 166 22.02 -20.99 11.27
N GLU A 167 21.94 -20.93 12.60
CA GLU A 167 22.91 -21.49 13.56
C GLU A 167 22.50 -22.90 14.01
#